data_AF-A0A963VNK7-F1
#
_entry.id   AF-A0A963VNK7-F1
#
_cell.length_a   1.000
_cell.length_b   1.000
_cell.length_c   1.000
_cell.angle_alpha   90.00
_cell.angle_beta   90.00
_cell.angle_gamma   90.00
#
_symmetry.space_group_name_H-M   'P 1'
#
loop_
_entity.id
_entity.type
_entity.pdbx_description
1 polymer ?
#
loop_
_entity_poly.entity_id
_entity_poly.type
_entity_poly.pdbx_seq_one_letter_code
_entity_poly.pdbx_strand_id
1 'polypeptide(L)'
;KVDPSLLSVSDVNQDGILQLNEMSISGDIMVLAMPEIGGMPYVVSALVAAGGLAAALSTADGLLLTVANALSHDLYYKMIDPNASTARRVALSKMLLLVVALAASYVASQRPADILFLVSAAFSFAAAAFFPALTLGIFWGRATGVAASLGMVAGLGTTAYYMVMTQPWLRATFGITAPVQLWWDIQPISAGLFGVPVGFAVIVLVSLLTPRPGPPIERLVQYIRYPNLKGD
;
A
#
# COMPACT_ATOMS: atom_id res chain seq x y z
N LYS A 1 -0.63 27.17 -21.04
CA LYS A 1 0.13 25.99 -21.53
C LYS A 1 -0.39 24.79 -20.76
N VAL A 2 -0.92 23.78 -21.43
CA VAL A 2 -1.33 22.53 -20.78
C VAL A 2 -0.05 21.79 -20.35
N ASP A 3 -0.10 21.11 -19.21
CA ASP A 3 1.02 20.28 -18.74
C ASP A 3 1.30 19.19 -19.81
N PRO A 4 2.52 19.07 -20.36
CA PRO A 4 2.84 18.06 -21.37
C PRO A 4 2.57 16.63 -20.90
N SER A 5 2.54 16.39 -19.58
CA SER A 5 2.18 15.10 -18.99
C SER A 5 0.69 14.77 -19.07
N LEU A 6 -0.17 15.78 -19.28
CA LEU A 6 -1.64 15.63 -19.35
C LEU A 6 -2.16 15.65 -20.79
N LEU A 7 -1.55 16.47 -21.65
CA LEU A 7 -1.84 16.53 -23.08
C LEU A 7 -0.53 16.78 -23.82
N SER A 8 -0.14 15.85 -24.67
CA SER A 8 0.98 16.06 -25.59
C SER A 8 0.53 15.91 -27.03
N VAL A 9 1.11 16.74 -27.87
CA VAL A 9 1.00 16.66 -29.32
C VAL A 9 2.42 16.53 -29.85
N SER A 10 2.69 15.45 -30.56
CA SER A 10 3.97 15.25 -31.25
C SER A 10 3.66 14.89 -32.69
N ASP A 11 3.94 15.81 -33.60
CA ASP A 11 3.88 15.55 -35.04
C ASP A 11 4.97 14.51 -35.38
N VAL A 12 4.54 13.26 -35.59
CA VAL A 12 5.45 12.12 -35.79
C VAL A 12 5.88 12.06 -37.25
N ASN A 13 5.03 12.52 -38.18
CA ASN A 13 5.25 12.41 -39.61
C ASN A 13 5.80 13.71 -40.25
N GLN A 14 5.87 14.81 -39.49
CA GLN A 14 6.33 16.14 -39.87
C GLN A 14 5.57 16.75 -41.05
N ASP A 15 4.31 16.38 -41.24
CA ASP A 15 3.46 16.90 -42.33
C ASP A 15 2.76 18.22 -41.96
N GLY A 16 2.86 18.66 -40.70
CA GLY A 16 2.23 19.88 -40.20
C GLY A 16 0.71 19.78 -40.03
N ILE A 17 0.14 18.58 -40.12
CA ILE A 17 -1.28 18.27 -39.98
C ILE A 17 -1.47 17.45 -38.71
N LEU A 18 -2.28 17.96 -37.78
CA LEU A 18 -2.56 17.26 -36.54
C LEU A 18 -3.37 15.97 -36.78
N GLN A 19 -2.77 14.81 -36.49
CA GLN A 19 -3.45 13.51 -36.57
C GLN A 19 -3.83 12.96 -35.19
N LEU A 20 -4.84 12.07 -35.14
CA LEU A 20 -5.31 11.49 -33.86
C LEU A 20 -4.27 10.60 -33.16
N ASN A 21 -3.38 9.96 -33.93
CA ASN A 21 -2.25 9.18 -33.40
C ASN A 21 -1.10 10.06 -32.86
N GLU A 22 -1.14 11.37 -33.09
CA GLU A 22 -0.14 12.35 -32.64
C GLU A 22 -0.58 13.10 -31.38
N MET A 23 -1.82 12.87 -30.95
CA MET A 23 -2.39 13.42 -29.73
C MET A 23 -2.46 12.34 -28.65
N SER A 24 -1.78 12.57 -27.53
CA SER A 24 -1.87 11.73 -26.33
C SER A 24 -2.56 12.51 -25.21
N ILE A 25 -3.70 11.98 -24.74
CA ILE A 25 -4.44 12.48 -23.59
C ILE A 25 -4.17 11.54 -22.41
N SER A 26 -3.69 12.07 -21.30
CA SER A 26 -3.47 11.28 -20.08
C SER A 26 -4.79 10.76 -19.51
N GLY A 27 -4.78 9.54 -18.97
CA GLY A 27 -5.93 8.95 -18.28
C GLY A 27 -6.41 9.80 -17.11
N ASP A 28 -5.51 10.56 -16.48
CA ASP A 28 -5.80 11.42 -15.32
C ASP A 28 -6.75 12.58 -15.65
N ILE A 29 -6.68 13.12 -16.87
CA ILE A 29 -7.58 14.20 -17.33
C ILE A 29 -8.80 13.65 -18.09
N MET A 30 -8.69 12.42 -18.60
CA MET A 30 -9.73 11.80 -19.42
C MET A 30 -11.06 11.73 -18.67
N VAL A 31 -11.07 11.34 -17.39
CA VAL A 31 -12.30 11.25 -16.59
C VAL A 31 -13.03 12.59 -16.47
N LEU A 32 -12.29 13.70 -16.37
CA LEU A 32 -12.86 15.05 -16.27
C LEU A 32 -13.28 15.61 -17.64
N ALA A 33 -12.56 15.25 -18.69
CA ALA A 33 -12.79 15.74 -20.05
C ALA A 33 -13.91 14.98 -20.78
N MET A 34 -14.16 13.70 -20.44
CA MET A 34 -15.14 12.85 -21.13
C MET A 34 -16.55 13.43 -21.18
N PRO A 35 -17.10 14.04 -20.11
CA PRO A 35 -18.37 14.74 -20.18
C PRO A 35 -18.43 15.85 -21.22
N GLU A 36 -17.36 16.64 -21.34
CA GLU A 36 -17.28 17.73 -22.32
C GLU A 36 -17.12 17.19 -23.74
N ILE A 37 -16.26 16.18 -23.94
CA ILE A 37 -16.07 15.50 -25.23
C ILE A 37 -17.37 14.86 -25.71
N GLY A 38 -18.15 14.29 -24.79
CA GLY A 38 -19.46 13.69 -25.07
C GLY A 38 -20.59 14.69 -25.35
N GLY A 39 -20.30 16.00 -25.33
CA GLY A 39 -21.31 17.05 -25.53
C GLY A 39 -22.33 17.13 -24.39
N MET A 40 -22.00 16.64 -23.19
CA MET A 40 -22.89 16.69 -22.04
C MET A 40 -22.94 18.11 -21.46
N PRO A 41 -24.05 18.49 -20.79
CA PRO A 41 -24.14 19.78 -20.11
C PRO A 41 -23.01 19.96 -19.08
N TYR A 42 -22.50 21.18 -18.92
CA TYR A 42 -21.44 21.54 -17.96
C TYR A 42 -21.70 21.03 -16.53
N VAL A 43 -22.97 20.94 -16.12
CA VAL A 43 -23.37 20.41 -14.81
C VAL A 43 -22.88 18.98 -14.60
N VAL A 44 -22.84 18.16 -15.67
CA VAL A 44 -22.34 16.78 -15.60
C VAL A 44 -20.82 16.76 -15.38
N SER A 45 -20.06 17.60 -16.09
CA SER A 45 -18.61 17.75 -15.88
C SER A 45 -18.31 18.18 -14.44
N ALA A 46 -19.06 19.16 -13.92
CA ALA A 46 -18.95 19.63 -12.55
C ALA A 46 -19.29 18.53 -11.52
N LEU A 47 -20.33 17.72 -11.78
CA LEU A 47 -20.72 16.62 -10.92
C LEU A 47 -19.67 15.50 -10.89
N VAL A 48 -19.07 15.17 -12.05
CA VAL A 48 -17.98 14.19 -12.15
C VAL A 48 -16.74 14.67 -11.39
N ALA A 49 -16.36 15.94 -11.56
CA ALA A 49 -15.26 16.54 -10.83
C ALA A 49 -15.49 16.53 -9.31
N ALA A 50 -16.69 16.94 -8.87
CA ALA A 50 -17.08 16.93 -7.46
C ALA A 50 -17.10 15.51 -6.89
N GLY A 51 -17.64 14.54 -7.63
CA GLY A 51 -17.68 13.13 -7.24
C GLY A 51 -16.30 12.51 -7.10
N GLY A 52 -15.39 12.77 -8.06
CA GLY A 52 -14.01 12.31 -7.99
C GLY A 52 -13.25 12.88 -6.79
N LEU A 53 -13.41 14.18 -6.54
CA LEU A 53 -12.83 14.84 -5.37
C LEU A 53 -13.40 14.29 -4.06
N ALA A 54 -14.72 14.08 -3.98
CA ALA A 54 -15.37 13.50 -2.81
C ALA A 54 -14.88 12.06 -2.53
N ALA A 55 -14.72 11.23 -3.55
CA ALA A 55 -14.20 9.87 -3.42
C ALA A 55 -12.75 9.85 -2.90
N ALA A 56 -11.89 10.72 -3.45
CA ALA A 56 -10.51 10.86 -3.02
C ALA A 56 -10.42 11.31 -1.55
N LEU A 57 -11.20 12.32 -1.17
CA LEU A 57 -11.25 12.83 0.21
C LEU A 57 -11.81 11.80 1.19
N SER A 58 -12.85 11.05 0.83
CA SER A 58 -13.43 10.01 1.68
C SER A 58 -12.42 8.89 1.97
N THR A 59 -11.62 8.50 0.98
CA THR A 59 -10.57 7.48 1.15
C THR A 59 -9.41 8.02 1.99
N ALA A 60 -8.97 9.24 1.71
CA ALA A 60 -7.87 9.89 2.44
C ALA A 60 -8.21 10.08 3.92
N ASP A 61 -9.41 10.58 4.24
CA ASP A 61 -9.86 10.77 5.63
C ASP A 61 -9.90 9.44 6.40
N GLY A 62 -10.47 8.41 5.79
CA GLY A 62 -10.53 7.07 6.39
C GLY A 62 -9.13 6.51 6.69
N LEU A 63 -8.22 6.54 5.72
CA LEU A 63 -6.86 6.02 5.89
C LEU A 63 -6.04 6.84 6.90
N LEU A 64 -6.14 8.17 6.88
CA LEU A 64 -5.47 9.05 7.84
C LEU A 64 -5.95 8.78 9.27
N LEU A 65 -7.27 8.63 9.46
CA LEU A 65 -7.84 8.28 10.76
C LEU A 65 -7.39 6.89 11.22
N THR A 66 -7.36 5.90 10.33
CA THR A 66 -6.86 4.56 10.64
C THR A 66 -5.39 4.60 11.09
N VAL A 67 -4.52 5.32 10.36
CA VAL A 67 -3.09 5.45 10.73
C VAL A 67 -2.93 6.21 12.05
N ALA A 68 -3.65 7.31 12.24
CA ALA A 68 -3.61 8.08 13.49
C ALA A 68 -4.05 7.26 14.69
N ASN A 69 -5.09 6.44 14.54
CA ASN A 69 -5.56 5.54 15.60
C ASN A 69 -4.58 4.40 15.87
N ALA A 70 -3.99 3.79 14.83
CA ALA A 70 -2.95 2.78 15.01
C ALA A 70 -1.75 3.37 15.78
N LEU A 71 -1.26 4.56 15.41
CA LEU A 71 -0.15 5.21 16.12
C LEU A 71 -0.52 5.62 17.55
N SER A 72 -1.71 6.19 17.78
CA SER A 72 -2.13 6.62 19.11
C SER A 72 -2.41 5.43 20.04
N HIS A 73 -3.08 4.38 19.54
CA HIS A 73 -3.50 3.25 20.36
C HIS A 73 -2.43 2.15 20.48
N ASP A 74 -1.85 1.73 19.36
CA ASP A 74 -0.91 0.59 19.36
C ASP A 74 0.50 1.00 19.75
N LEU A 75 0.97 2.18 19.32
CA LEU A 75 2.30 2.67 19.70
C LEU A 75 2.24 3.46 21.01
N TYR A 76 1.52 4.59 21.06
CA TYR A 76 1.57 5.44 22.26
C TYR A 76 0.90 4.77 23.47
N TYR A 77 -0.37 4.38 23.35
CA TYR A 77 -1.09 3.87 24.52
C TYR A 77 -0.57 2.50 24.98
N LYS A 78 -0.39 1.52 24.09
CA LYS A 78 0.07 0.20 24.51
C LYS A 78 1.56 0.13 24.87
N MET A 79 2.45 0.89 24.20
CA MET A 79 3.89 0.76 24.41
C MET A 79 4.52 1.90 25.23
N ILE A 80 4.00 3.14 25.16
CA ILE A 80 4.62 4.31 25.79
C ILE A 80 3.95 4.68 27.12
N ASP A 81 2.64 4.93 27.14
CA ASP A 81 1.89 5.34 28.34
C ASP A 81 0.51 4.64 28.42
N PRO A 82 0.46 3.42 29.01
CA PRO A 82 -0.76 2.66 29.22
C PRO A 82 -1.75 3.26 30.23
N ASN A 83 -1.37 4.35 30.91
CA ASN A 83 -2.22 5.03 31.89
C ASN A 83 -2.70 6.40 31.37
N ALA A 84 -2.44 6.72 30.11
CA ALA A 84 -2.88 7.98 29.52
C ALA A 84 -4.40 8.16 29.62
N SER A 85 -4.85 9.33 30.06
CA SER A 85 -6.27 9.66 30.15
C SER A 85 -6.94 9.71 28.78
N THR A 86 -8.24 9.44 28.71
CA THR A 86 -9.00 9.46 27.44
C THR A 86 -8.86 10.79 26.70
N ALA A 87 -8.90 11.92 27.42
CA ALA A 87 -8.71 13.25 26.84
C ALA A 87 -7.32 13.40 26.18
N ARG A 88 -6.25 12.91 26.84
CA ARG A 88 -4.89 12.94 26.28
C ARG A 88 -4.77 12.06 25.03
N ARG A 89 -5.39 10.87 25.02
CA ARG A 89 -5.38 9.97 23.85
C ARG A 89 -6.06 10.59 22.64
N VAL A 90 -7.20 11.26 22.84
CA VAL A 90 -7.92 11.94 21.76
C VAL A 90 -7.11 13.13 21.24
N ALA A 91 -6.51 13.93 22.11
CA ALA A 91 -5.66 15.04 21.71
C ALA A 91 -4.44 14.57 20.90
N LEU A 92 -3.76 13.51 21.35
CA LEU A 92 -2.64 12.89 20.64
C LEU A 92 -3.05 12.32 19.28
N SER A 93 -4.20 11.62 19.20
CA SER A 93 -4.70 11.09 17.91
C SER A 93 -4.91 12.21 16.89
N LYS A 94 -5.52 13.34 17.30
CA LYS A 94 -5.70 14.51 16.42
C LYS A 94 -4.39 15.15 15.99
N MET A 95 -3.41 15.27 16.89
CA MET A 95 -2.08 15.80 16.57
C MET A 95 -1.32 14.88 15.61
N LEU A 96 -1.36 13.56 15.84
CA LEU A 96 -0.75 12.57 14.96
C LEU A 96 -1.40 12.57 13.58
N LEU A 97 -2.73 12.69 13.50
CA LEU A 97 -3.46 12.84 12.24
C LEU A 97 -2.92 14.01 11.43
N LEU A 98 -2.78 15.19 12.07
CA LEU A 98 -2.25 16.39 11.40
C LEU A 98 -0.81 16.17 10.91
N VAL A 99 0.06 15.58 11.74
CA VAL A 99 1.46 15.33 11.37
C VAL A 99 1.56 14.36 10.20
N VAL A 100 0.80 13.26 10.23
CA VAL A 100 0.75 12.26 9.14
C VAL A 100 0.20 12.89 7.86
N ALA A 101 -0.85 13.70 7.95
CA ALA A 101 -1.43 14.39 6.80
C ALA A 101 -0.43 15.35 6.13
N LEU A 102 0.32 16.13 6.93
CA LEU A 102 1.36 17.02 6.42
C LEU A 102 2.52 16.24 5.79
N ALA A 103 2.97 15.16 6.41
CA ALA A 103 4.02 14.31 5.86
C ALA A 103 3.60 13.63 4.54
N ALA A 104 2.37 13.09 4.49
CA ALA A 104 1.81 12.50 3.28
C ALA A 104 1.67 13.53 2.16
N SER A 105 1.17 14.73 2.46
CA SER A 105 1.08 15.85 1.53
C SER A 105 2.45 16.26 0.99
N TYR A 106 3.46 16.35 1.86
CA TYR A 106 4.83 16.65 1.44
C TYR A 106 5.39 15.59 0.48
N VAL A 107 5.26 14.30 0.80
CA VAL A 107 5.72 13.22 -0.07
C VAL A 107 4.95 13.21 -1.40
N ALA A 108 3.63 13.40 -1.37
CA ALA A 108 2.80 13.48 -2.57
C ALA A 108 3.20 14.65 -3.48
N SER A 109 3.60 15.80 -2.90
CA SER A 109 4.04 16.97 -3.67
C SER A 109 5.31 16.74 -4.48
N GLN A 110 6.17 15.80 -4.07
CA GLN A 110 7.42 15.47 -4.76
C GLN A 110 7.22 14.62 -6.02
N ARG A 111 6.01 14.05 -6.24
CA ARG A 111 5.66 13.18 -7.36
C ARG A 111 6.76 12.14 -7.70
N PRO A 112 7.16 11.28 -6.74
CA PRO A 112 8.32 10.41 -6.91
C PRO A 112 8.08 9.25 -7.91
N ALA A 113 6.82 8.88 -8.15
CA ALA A 113 6.38 7.93 -9.16
C ALA A 113 4.88 8.11 -9.44
N ASP A 114 4.37 7.45 -10.48
CA ASP A 114 2.95 7.40 -10.80
C ASP A 114 2.13 6.86 -9.62
N ILE A 115 0.93 7.41 -9.43
CA ILE A 115 0.03 7.04 -8.32
C ILE A 115 -0.29 5.55 -8.37
N LEU A 116 -0.53 5.01 -9.58
CA LEU A 116 -0.77 3.58 -9.77
C LEU A 116 0.37 2.73 -9.20
N PHE A 117 1.62 3.11 -9.50
CA PHE A 117 2.78 2.40 -8.98
C PHE A 117 2.90 2.54 -7.46
N LEU A 118 2.76 3.76 -6.92
CA LEU A 118 2.85 4.01 -5.48
C LEU A 118 1.87 3.16 -4.66
N VAL A 119 0.62 3.08 -5.13
CA VAL A 119 -0.44 2.28 -4.48
C VAL A 119 -0.14 0.79 -4.61
N SER A 120 0.22 0.31 -5.80
CA SER A 120 0.60 -1.10 -6.00
C SER A 120 1.83 -1.50 -5.19
N ALA A 121 2.80 -0.60 -5.02
CA ALA A 121 3.97 -0.83 -4.18
C ALA A 121 3.60 -0.96 -2.71
N ALA A 122 2.76 -0.05 -2.20
CA ALA A 122 2.24 -0.12 -0.84
C ALA A 122 1.48 -1.44 -0.57
N PHE A 123 0.64 -1.88 -1.50
CA PHE A 123 -0.05 -3.17 -1.38
C PHE A 123 0.90 -4.36 -1.48
N SER A 124 1.93 -4.31 -2.33
CA SER A 124 2.96 -5.36 -2.40
C SER A 124 3.71 -5.50 -1.09
N PHE A 125 4.09 -4.39 -0.45
CA PHE A 125 4.70 -4.40 0.88
C PHE A 125 3.77 -4.96 1.95
N ALA A 126 2.52 -4.47 1.99
CA ALA A 126 1.53 -4.91 2.96
C ALA A 126 1.21 -6.41 2.80
N ALA A 127 1.05 -6.89 1.57
CA ALA A 127 0.84 -8.31 1.27
C ALA A 127 2.04 -9.14 1.74
N ALA A 128 3.26 -8.79 1.33
CA ALA A 128 4.45 -9.57 1.69
C ALA A 128 4.73 -9.59 3.20
N ALA A 129 4.43 -8.49 3.90
CA ALA A 129 4.59 -8.41 5.34
C ALA A 129 3.48 -9.18 6.08
N PHE A 130 2.21 -8.84 5.88
CA PHE A 130 1.14 -9.27 6.78
C PHE A 130 0.39 -10.51 6.31
N PHE A 131 0.22 -10.70 5.01
CA PHE A 131 -0.65 -11.77 4.49
C PHE A 131 -0.19 -13.16 4.93
N PRO A 132 1.09 -13.57 4.76
CA PRO A 132 1.56 -14.87 5.24
C PRO A 132 1.35 -15.09 6.74
N ALA A 133 1.63 -14.07 7.55
CA ALA A 133 1.50 -14.15 9.01
C ALA A 133 0.05 -14.28 9.47
N LEU A 134 -0.87 -13.50 8.87
CA LEU A 134 -2.29 -13.56 9.20
C LEU A 134 -2.92 -14.88 8.74
N THR A 135 -2.63 -15.31 7.50
CA THR A 135 -3.16 -16.57 6.96
C THR A 135 -2.67 -17.77 7.76
N LEU A 136 -1.35 -17.88 8.01
CA LEU A 136 -0.82 -19.01 8.78
C LEU A 136 -1.18 -18.91 10.27
N GLY A 137 -1.30 -17.71 10.84
CA GLY A 137 -1.81 -17.55 12.21
C GLY A 137 -3.22 -18.15 12.38
N ILE A 138 -4.09 -17.99 11.37
CA ILE A 138 -5.44 -18.53 11.41
C ILE A 138 -5.47 -20.02 11.03
N PHE A 139 -4.76 -20.47 10.00
CA PHE A 139 -4.93 -21.82 9.43
C PHE A 139 -3.82 -22.82 9.79
N TRP A 140 -2.64 -22.38 10.23
CA TRP A 140 -1.52 -23.23 10.59
C TRP A 140 -1.32 -23.32 12.11
N GLY A 141 -1.76 -24.44 12.71
CA GLY A 141 -1.75 -24.62 14.17
C GLY A 141 -0.35 -24.61 14.81
N ARG A 142 0.71 -24.77 14.00
CA ARG A 142 2.10 -24.70 14.47
C ARG A 142 2.72 -23.29 14.38
N ALA A 143 2.02 -22.29 13.85
CA ALA A 143 2.58 -20.95 13.68
C ALA A 143 3.00 -20.35 15.02
N THR A 144 4.28 -19.98 15.15
CA THR A 144 4.84 -19.35 16.36
C THR A 144 5.04 -17.85 16.12
N GLY A 145 5.04 -17.05 17.19
CA GLY A 145 5.28 -15.60 17.08
C GLY A 145 6.63 -15.26 16.47
N VAL A 146 7.67 -16.06 16.75
CA VAL A 146 9.01 -15.93 16.16
C VAL A 146 9.01 -16.29 14.68
N ALA A 147 8.30 -17.35 14.29
CA ALA A 147 8.15 -17.70 12.88
C ALA A 147 7.41 -16.61 12.11
N ALA A 148 6.33 -16.07 12.69
CA ALA A 148 5.58 -14.96 12.12
C ALA A 148 6.47 -13.73 11.92
N SER A 149 7.19 -13.26 12.94
CA SER A 149 8.03 -12.06 12.83
C SER A 149 9.16 -12.23 11.81
N LEU A 150 9.86 -13.37 11.81
CA LEU A 150 10.90 -13.66 10.81
C LEU A 150 10.33 -13.75 9.39
N GLY A 151 9.14 -14.33 9.25
CA GLY A 151 8.41 -14.37 7.98
C GLY A 151 8.04 -12.99 7.45
N MET A 152 7.49 -12.13 8.32
CA MET A 152 7.16 -10.74 7.98
C MET A 152 8.40 -9.99 7.50
N VAL A 153 9.52 -10.11 8.21
CA VAL A 153 10.79 -9.45 7.86
C VAL A 153 11.36 -10.01 6.55
N ALA A 154 11.34 -11.32 6.35
CA ALA A 154 11.84 -11.95 5.13
C ALA A 154 11.00 -11.59 3.90
N GLY A 155 9.67 -11.63 4.02
CA GLY A 155 8.75 -11.25 2.96
C GLY A 155 8.88 -9.77 2.59
N LEU A 156 8.82 -8.89 3.60
CA LEU A 156 9.02 -7.44 3.40
C LEU A 156 10.39 -7.14 2.81
N GLY A 157 11.45 -7.76 3.34
CA GLY A 157 12.82 -7.58 2.89
C GLY A 157 13.03 -8.01 1.44
N THR A 158 12.43 -9.13 1.02
CA THR A 158 12.51 -9.61 -0.37
C THR A 158 11.81 -8.65 -1.33
N THR A 159 10.59 -8.20 -0.99
CA THR A 159 9.86 -7.21 -1.80
C THR A 159 10.61 -5.88 -1.87
N ALA A 160 11.15 -5.41 -0.75
CA ALA A 160 11.92 -4.16 -0.67
C ALA A 160 13.21 -4.25 -1.48
N TYR A 161 13.92 -5.37 -1.36
CA TYR A 161 15.12 -5.61 -2.15
C TYR A 161 14.83 -5.54 -3.65
N TYR A 162 13.78 -6.23 -4.10
CA TYR A 162 13.42 -6.21 -5.52
C TYR A 162 13.10 -4.79 -6.00
N MET A 163 12.23 -4.07 -5.29
CA MET A 163 11.85 -2.70 -5.66
C MET A 163 13.03 -1.72 -5.64
N VAL A 164 13.92 -1.84 -4.66
CA VAL A 164 15.13 -1.01 -4.56
C VAL A 164 16.09 -1.29 -5.70
N MET A 165 16.17 -2.53 -6.20
CA MET A 165 17.04 -2.89 -7.32
C MET A 165 16.46 -2.54 -8.69
N THR A 166 15.14 -2.37 -8.81
CA THR A 166 14.49 -2.15 -10.10
C THR A 166 13.96 -0.73 -10.31
N GLN A 167 13.48 -0.06 -9.26
CA GLN A 167 12.75 1.21 -9.42
C GLN A 167 13.70 2.42 -9.48
N PRO A 168 13.60 3.30 -10.50
CA PRO A 168 14.54 4.39 -10.70
C PRO A 168 14.71 5.34 -9.50
N TRP A 169 13.61 5.79 -8.89
CA TRP A 169 13.67 6.69 -7.74
C TRP A 169 14.34 6.02 -6.53
N LEU A 170 13.96 4.79 -6.19
CA LEU A 170 14.56 4.10 -5.04
C LEU A 170 16.06 3.86 -5.29
N ARG A 171 16.42 3.43 -6.50
CA ARG A 171 17.82 3.26 -6.90
C ARG A 171 18.63 4.55 -6.77
N ALA A 172 18.07 5.68 -7.19
CA ALA A 172 18.72 6.98 -7.03
C ALA A 172 18.90 7.35 -5.54
N THR A 173 17.90 7.05 -4.71
CA THR A 173 17.94 7.31 -3.27
C THR A 173 18.99 6.45 -2.55
N PHE A 174 19.20 5.21 -3.01
CA PHE A 174 20.18 4.27 -2.46
C PHE A 174 21.52 4.24 -3.22
N GLY A 175 21.71 5.08 -4.24
CA GLY A 175 22.97 5.17 -5.02
C GLY A 175 23.30 3.93 -5.87
N ILE A 176 22.29 3.19 -6.33
CA ILE A 176 22.49 1.92 -7.05
C ILE A 176 22.70 2.19 -8.55
N THR A 177 23.89 1.85 -9.06
CA THR A 177 24.30 2.03 -10.47
C THR A 177 24.33 0.74 -11.29
N ALA A 178 24.15 -0.42 -10.65
CA ALA A 178 24.13 -1.73 -11.33
C ALA A 178 23.00 -1.82 -12.37
N PRO A 179 23.14 -2.59 -13.47
CA PRO A 179 22.06 -2.71 -14.46
C PRO A 179 20.76 -3.20 -13.82
N VAL A 180 19.62 -2.66 -14.26
CA VAL A 180 18.31 -3.13 -13.81
C VAL A 180 18.12 -4.56 -14.32
N GLN A 181 17.90 -5.49 -13.40
CA GLN A 181 17.62 -6.89 -13.72
C GLN A 181 16.24 -7.23 -13.19
N LEU A 182 15.31 -7.50 -14.10
CA LEU A 182 13.99 -8.00 -13.76
C LEU A 182 14.08 -9.51 -13.53
N TRP A 183 13.41 -9.99 -12.48
CA TRP A 183 13.31 -11.41 -12.25
C TRP A 183 12.18 -11.97 -13.10
N TRP A 184 12.51 -12.81 -14.09
CA TRP A 184 11.54 -13.40 -15.02
C TRP A 184 10.64 -12.37 -15.72
N ASP A 185 11.20 -11.22 -16.08
CA ASP A 185 10.47 -10.09 -16.70
C ASP A 185 9.27 -9.56 -15.90
N ILE A 186 9.22 -9.85 -14.59
CA ILE A 186 8.15 -9.37 -13.71
C ILE A 186 8.38 -7.91 -13.38
N GLN A 187 7.40 -7.06 -13.71
CA GLN A 187 7.52 -5.64 -13.45
C GLN A 187 7.55 -5.32 -11.94
N PRO A 188 8.23 -4.23 -11.53
CA PRO A 188 8.37 -3.85 -10.11
C PRO A 188 7.04 -3.63 -9.40
N ILE A 189 5.99 -3.26 -10.15
CA ILE A 189 4.62 -3.10 -9.65
C ILE A 189 4.08 -4.38 -9.00
N SER A 190 4.61 -5.55 -9.38
CA SER A 190 4.21 -6.87 -8.91
C SER A 190 5.22 -7.49 -7.93
N ALA A 191 6.08 -6.70 -7.29
CA ALA A 191 7.13 -7.21 -6.40
C ALA A 191 6.62 -8.11 -5.26
N GLY A 192 5.38 -7.91 -4.81
CA GLY A 192 4.75 -8.75 -3.79
C GLY A 192 4.69 -10.24 -4.16
N LEU A 193 4.75 -10.57 -5.46
CA LEU A 193 4.80 -11.94 -5.96
C LEU A 193 6.02 -12.72 -5.44
N PHE A 194 7.11 -12.04 -5.09
CA PHE A 194 8.30 -12.68 -4.52
C PHE A 194 8.27 -12.72 -2.99
N GLY A 195 7.92 -11.61 -2.35
CA GLY A 195 7.94 -11.54 -0.88
C GLY A 195 6.87 -12.39 -0.22
N VAL A 196 5.67 -12.51 -0.81
CA VAL A 196 4.58 -13.31 -0.22
C VAL A 196 4.98 -14.80 -0.10
N PRO A 197 5.41 -15.50 -1.17
CA PRO A 197 5.89 -16.88 -1.06
C PRO A 197 7.06 -17.06 -0.07
N VAL A 198 8.02 -16.14 -0.06
CA VAL A 198 9.14 -16.19 0.88
C VAL A 198 8.65 -16.08 2.32
N GLY A 199 7.71 -15.17 2.60
CA GLY A 199 7.09 -15.05 3.91
C GLY A 199 6.41 -16.34 4.34
N PHE A 200 5.61 -16.98 3.47
CA PHE A 200 5.00 -18.28 3.77
C PHE A 200 6.06 -19.36 4.06
N ALA A 201 7.08 -19.47 3.20
CA ALA A 201 8.14 -20.46 3.35
C ALA A 201 8.89 -20.29 4.68
N VAL A 202 9.28 -19.05 5.03
CA VAL A 202 10.00 -18.77 6.28
C VAL A 202 9.14 -19.07 7.49
N ILE A 203 7.86 -18.67 7.51
CA ILE A 203 6.97 -18.98 8.64
C ILE A 203 6.84 -20.50 8.80
N VAL A 204 6.59 -21.23 7.71
CA VAL A 204 6.44 -22.69 7.77
C VAL A 204 7.74 -23.32 8.28
N LEU A 205 8.89 -23.01 7.68
CA LEU A 205 10.18 -23.60 8.07
C LEU A 205 10.54 -23.29 9.52
N VAL A 206 10.47 -22.03 9.94
CA VAL A 206 10.79 -21.64 11.32
C VAL A 206 9.79 -22.23 12.31
N SER A 207 8.49 -22.30 11.97
CA SER A 207 7.49 -22.93 12.84
C SER A 207 7.68 -24.44 13.02
N LEU A 208 8.32 -25.10 12.04
CA LEU A 208 8.67 -26.52 12.12
C LEU A 208 9.90 -26.75 13.01
N LEU A 209 10.87 -25.84 12.94
CA LEU A 209 12.13 -25.87 13.70
C LEU A 209 11.99 -25.34 15.13
N THR A 210 11.01 -24.48 15.39
CA THR A 210 10.75 -23.92 16.73
C THR A 210 9.79 -24.81 17.53
N PRO A 211 9.84 -24.74 18.88
CA PRO A 211 8.91 -25.46 19.74
C PRO A 211 7.45 -25.10 19.41
N ARG A 212 6.55 -26.07 19.57
CA ARG A 212 5.12 -25.85 19.33
C ARG A 212 4.58 -24.72 20.23
N PRO A 213 3.59 -23.95 19.76
CA PRO A 213 2.91 -22.95 20.58
C PRO A 213 2.39 -23.57 21.88
N GLY A 214 2.45 -22.81 22.98
CA GLY A 214 1.99 -23.31 24.28
C GLY A 214 0.47 -23.57 24.33
N PRO A 215 -0.01 -24.37 25.29
CA PRO A 215 -1.42 -24.76 25.41
C PRO A 215 -2.44 -23.60 25.43
N PRO A 216 -2.15 -22.41 26.00
CA PRO A 216 -3.07 -21.27 25.96
C PRO A 216 -3.27 -20.72 24.54
N ILE A 217 -2.21 -20.66 23.74
CA ILE A 217 -2.26 -20.14 22.36
C ILE A 217 -3.01 -21.12 21.47
N GLU A 218 -2.75 -22.41 21.62
CA GLU A 218 -3.43 -23.45 20.86
C GLU A 218 -4.94 -23.45 21.14
N ARG A 219 -5.34 -23.29 22.42
CA ARG A 219 -6.76 -23.14 22.80
C ARG A 219 -7.40 -21.89 22.21
N LEU A 220 -6.70 -20.76 22.20
CA LEU A 220 -7.19 -19.53 21.58
C LEU A 220 -7.41 -19.73 20.07
N VAL A 221 -6.44 -20.34 19.37
CA VAL A 221 -6.56 -20.63 17.93
C VAL A 221 -7.72 -21.60 17.66
N GLN A 222 -7.88 -22.65 18.48
CA GLN A 222 -9.00 -23.58 18.36
C GLN A 222 -10.34 -22.90 18.60
N TYR A 223 -10.45 -22.02 19.60
CA TYR A 223 -11.66 -21.24 19.86
C TYR A 223 -12.01 -20.30 18.69
N ILE A 224 -11.03 -19.63 18.09
CA ILE A 224 -11.26 -18.76 16.93
C ILE A 224 -11.72 -19.57 15.71
N ARG A 225 -11.14 -20.77 15.49
CA ARG A 225 -11.51 -21.63 14.35
C ARG A 225 -12.85 -22.33 14.54
N TYR A 226 -13.14 -22.75 15.76
CA TYR A 226 -14.31 -23.56 16.13
C TYR A 226 -14.95 -22.97 17.39
N PRO A 227 -15.65 -21.83 17.27
CA PRO A 227 -16.23 -21.13 18.42
C PRO A 227 -17.27 -21.97 19.20
N ASN A 228 -17.79 -23.05 18.60
CA ASN A 228 -18.84 -23.91 19.18
C ASN A 228 -18.52 -25.42 19.09
N LEU A 229 -17.44 -25.88 19.70
CA LEU A 229 -17.29 -27.31 20.05
C LEU A 229 -17.29 -27.47 21.57
N LYS A 230 -18.41 -27.06 22.19
CA LYS A 230 -19.06 -27.67 23.37
C LYS A 230 -20.21 -26.79 23.87
N GLY A 231 -21.39 -27.03 23.31
CA GLY A 231 -22.62 -27.07 24.10
C GLY A 231 -23.00 -28.54 24.21
N ASP A 232 -22.56 -29.16 25.30
CA ASP A 232 -23.10 -30.35 25.98
C ASP A 232 -22.20 -30.63 27.21
#